data_AF-A0AA43A9W7-F1
#
_entry.id   AF-A0AA43A9W7-F1
#
_cell.length_a   1.000
_cell.length_b   1.000
_cell.length_c   1.000
_cell.angle_alpha   90.00
_cell.angle_beta   90.00
_cell.angle_gamma   90.00
#
_symmetry.space_group_name_H-M   'P 1'
#
loop_
_entity.id
_entity.type
_entity.pdbx_description
1 polymer ?
#
loop_
_entity_poly.entity_id
_entity_poly.type
_entity_poly.pdbx_seq_one_letter_code
_entity_poly.pdbx_strand_id
1 'polypeptide(L)' 'MAESQPRVSMIDPATATGDVAMLFEAVSAMLGRVPNSYRILGHSPLVAKMLIPFNAVVQRQGAGSVLTARLKEMAV' A
#
# COMPACT_ATOMS: atom_id res chain seq x y z
N MET A 1 25.62 -7.34 15.50
CA MET A 1 25.04 -7.13 14.16
C MET A 1 24.82 -5.64 14.05
N ALA A 2 25.51 -4.94 13.15
CA ALA A 2 25.33 -3.49 13.01
C ALA A 2 23.91 -3.22 12.47
N GLU A 3 23.10 -2.46 13.20
CA GLU A 3 21.81 -1.99 12.69
C GLU A 3 22.07 -1.11 11.47
N SER A 4 21.81 -1.66 10.29
CA SER A 4 21.91 -0.91 9.04
C SER A 4 20.75 0.08 9.01
N GLN A 5 21.04 1.36 9.15
CA GLN A 5 20.04 2.43 9.11
C GLN A 5 19.24 2.34 7.79
N PRO A 6 17.91 2.30 7.84
CA PRO A 6 17.09 2.15 6.64
C PRO A 6 17.27 3.36 5.72
N ARG A 7 17.44 3.12 4.41
CA ARG A 7 17.61 4.18 3.40
C ARG A 7 16.43 5.17 3.37
N VAL A 8 15.23 4.70 3.72
CA VAL A 8 14.01 5.50 3.86
C VAL A 8 13.30 5.05 5.13
N SER A 9 12.89 6.00 5.97
CA SER A 9 12.15 5.71 7.19
C SER A 9 10.69 5.32 6.88
N MET A 10 10.13 4.42 7.69
CA MET A 10 8.70 4.11 7.61
C MET A 10 7.93 5.14 8.41
N ILE A 11 6.92 5.77 7.81
CA ILE A 11 6.00 6.67 8.51
C ILE A 11 5.13 5.83 9.45
N ASP A 12 4.92 6.30 10.68
CA ASP A 12 3.98 5.68 11.61
C ASP A 12 2.53 6.11 11.28
N PRO A 13 1.63 5.16 10.97
CA PRO A 13 0.24 5.49 10.69
C PRO A 13 -0.47 6.23 11.84
N ALA A 14 -0.06 6.01 13.10
CA ALA A 14 -0.68 6.66 14.24
C ALA A 14 -0.37 8.16 14.35
N THR A 15 0.71 8.62 13.71
CA THR A 15 1.16 10.01 13.76
C THR A 15 1.08 10.73 12.41
N ALA A 16 0.62 10.02 11.37
CA ALA A 16 0.45 10.58 10.04
C ALA A 16 -0.63 11.67 10.03
N THR A 17 -0.41 12.73 9.24
CA THR A 17 -1.35 13.85 9.07
C THR A 17 -1.56 14.18 7.59
N GLY A 18 -2.57 14.98 7.29
CA GLY A 18 -2.86 15.46 5.94
C GLY A 18 -3.06 14.34 4.92
N ASP A 19 -2.43 14.48 3.75
CA ASP A 19 -2.57 13.54 2.64
C ASP A 19 -2.06 12.13 2.95
N VAL A 20 -1.09 12.00 3.86
CA VAL A 20 -0.54 10.70 4.27
C VAL A 20 -1.53 9.95 5.15
N ALA A 21 -2.21 10.66 6.07
CA ALA A 21 -3.27 10.06 6.88
C ALA A 21 -4.42 9.56 5.99
N MET A 22 -4.87 10.40 5.05
CA MET A 22 -5.91 10.02 4.08
C MET A 22 -5.52 8.80 3.24
N LEU A 23 -4.25 8.74 2.79
CA LEU A 23 -3.72 7.56 2.10
C LEU A 23 -3.82 6.31 2.99
N PHE A 24 -3.37 6.40 4.24
CA PHE A 24 -3.36 5.26 5.16
C PHE A 24 -4.75 4.78 5.55
N GLU A 25 -5.71 5.69 5.71
CA GLU A 25 -7.12 5.36 5.90
C GLU A 25 -7.67 4.58 4.69
N ALA A 26 -7.44 5.06 3.46
CA ALA A 26 -7.89 4.38 2.25
C ALA A 26 -7.25 3.00 2.08
N VAL A 27 -5.94 2.88 2.35
CA VAL A 27 -5.22 1.60 2.30
C VAL A 27 -5.76 0.64 3.36
N SER A 28 -6.00 1.13 4.57
CA SER A 28 -6.56 0.32 5.67
C SER A 28 -7.97 -0.15 5.35
N ALA A 29 -8.82 0.71 4.78
CA ALA A 29 -10.16 0.33 4.34
C ALA A 29 -10.14 -0.77 3.27
N MET A 30 -9.16 -0.75 2.36
CA MET A 30 -9.05 -1.75 1.29
C MET A 30 -8.38 -3.06 1.75
N LEU A 31 -7.35 -2.99 2.60
CA LEU A 31 -6.47 -4.12 2.93
C LEU A 31 -6.60 -4.62 4.38
N GLY A 32 -7.39 -3.94 5.21
CA GLY A 32 -7.56 -4.20 6.65
C GLY A 32 -6.37 -3.76 7.52
N ARG A 33 -5.32 -3.19 6.92
CA ARG A 33 -4.11 -2.69 7.60
C ARG A 33 -3.33 -1.75 6.67
N VAL A 34 -2.32 -1.07 7.22
CA VAL A 34 -1.33 -0.32 6.44
C VAL A 34 -0.05 -1.17 6.27
N PRO A 35 0.26 -1.70 5.07
CA PRO A 35 1.50 -2.43 4.84
C PRO A 35 2.74 -1.53 4.93
N ASN A 36 3.88 -2.11 5.29
CA ASN A 36 5.17 -1.40 5.36
C ASN A 36 5.55 -0.72 4.04
N SER A 37 5.20 -1.29 2.89
CA SER A 37 5.40 -0.66 1.58
C SER A 37 4.67 0.68 1.47
N TYR A 38 3.42 0.77 1.93
CA TYR A 38 2.67 2.03 1.97
C TYR A 38 3.23 3.00 3.00
N ARG A 39 3.77 2.52 4.13
CA ARG A 39 4.46 3.37 5.14
C ARG A 39 5.70 4.08 4.56
N ILE A 40 6.35 3.48 3.57
CA ILE A 40 7.46 4.09 2.82
C ILE A 40 6.91 4.97 1.69
N LEU A 41 5.96 4.47 0.91
CA LEU A 41 5.35 5.24 -0.20
C LEU A 41 4.62 6.50 0.30
N GLY A 42 4.24 6.57 1.57
CA GLY A 42 3.64 7.74 2.20
C GLY A 42 4.51 9.01 2.13
N HIS A 43 5.82 8.89 1.86
CA HIS A 43 6.68 10.04 1.55
C HIS A 43 6.30 10.73 0.22
N SER A 44 5.55 10.06 -0.65
CA SER A 44 4.97 10.61 -1.88
C SER A 44 3.49 10.21 -1.99
N PRO A 45 2.61 10.83 -1.18
CA PRO A 45 1.24 10.34 -1.00
C PRO A 45 0.40 10.44 -2.27
N LEU A 46 0.63 11.43 -3.14
CA LEU A 46 -0.08 11.57 -4.41
C LEU A 46 0.20 10.40 -5.37
N VAL A 47 1.45 9.94 -5.43
CA VAL A 47 1.83 8.76 -6.22
C VAL A 47 1.26 7.50 -5.60
N ALA A 48 1.35 7.38 -4.27
CA ALA A 48 0.85 6.22 -3.55
C ALA A 48 -0.67 6.03 -3.69
N LYS A 49 -1.45 7.13 -3.79
CA LYS A 49 -2.91 7.06 -4.03
C LYS A 49 -3.25 6.37 -5.36
N MET A 50 -2.39 6.45 -6.39
CA MET A 50 -2.61 5.77 -7.67
C MET A 50 -2.37 4.25 -7.60
N LEU A 51 -1.58 3.78 -6.64
CA LEU A 51 -1.29 2.35 -6.45
C LEU A 51 -2.49 1.57 -5.89
N ILE A 52 -3.37 2.23 -5.15
CA ILE A 52 -4.57 1.60 -4.56
C ILE A 52 -5.49 1.03 -5.65
N PRO A 53 -6.01 1.83 -6.61
CA PRO A 53 -6.88 1.31 -7.67
C PRO A 53 -6.14 0.34 -8.59
N PHE A 54 -4.85 0.55 -8.85
CA PHE A 54 -4.03 -0.39 -9.61
C PHE A 54 -4.00 -1.79 -8.96
N ASN A 55 -3.72 -1.85 -7.66
CA ASN A 55 -3.71 -3.11 -6.92
C ASN A 55 -5.09 -3.76 -6.83
N ALA A 56 -6.16 -2.97 -6.75
CA ALA A 56 -7.53 -3.48 -6.78
C ALA A 56 -7.81 -4.24 -8.09
N VAL A 57 -7.36 -3.72 -9.24
CA VAL A 57 -7.56 -4.37 -10.55
C VAL A 57 -6.60 -5.56 -10.73
N VAL A 58 -5.31 -5.37 -10.42
CA VAL A 58 -4.28 -6.36 -10.76
C VAL A 58 -4.20 -7.50 -9.75
N GLN A 59 -4.38 -7.25 -8.46
CA GLN A 59 -4.21 -8.27 -7.41
C GLN A 59 -5.54 -8.85 -6.90
N ARG A 60 -6.60 -8.03 -6.85
CA ARG A 60 -7.90 -8.48 -6.30
C ARG A 60 -8.80 -9.06 -7.38
N GLN A 61 -9.85 -9.76 -6.95
CA GLN A 61 -10.93 -10.20 -7.84
C GLN A 61 -11.92 -9.06 -8.04
N GLY A 62 -12.49 -8.97 -9.25
CA GLY A 62 -13.40 -7.88 -9.63
C GLY A 62 -12.70 -6.75 -10.39
N ALA A 63 -13.36 -5.59 -10.48
CA ALA A 63 -12.87 -4.39 -11.18
C ALA A 63 -12.37 -4.65 -12.62
N GLY A 64 -13.01 -5.59 -13.34
CA GLY A 64 -12.63 -5.97 -14.71
C GLY A 64 -11.59 -7.08 -14.82
N SER A 65 -11.09 -7.61 -13.70
CA SER A 65 -10.18 -8.76 -13.71
C SER A 65 -10.90 -10.07 -14.10
N VAL A 66 -10.30 -10.79 -15.05
CA VAL A 66 -10.75 -12.13 -15.47
C VAL A 66 -10.07 -13.28 -14.71
N LEU A 67 -8.94 -13.02 -14.04
CA LEU A 67 -8.23 -14.04 -13.26
C LEU A 67 -8.66 -14.01 -11.81
N THR A 68 -8.67 -15.19 -11.17
CA THR A 68 -8.88 -15.29 -9.72
C THR A 68 -7.68 -14.70 -8.97
N ALA A 69 -7.91 -14.09 -7.81
CA ALA A 69 -6.84 -13.61 -6.93
C ALA A 69 -5.81 -14.72 -6.64
N ARG A 70 -6.26 -15.96 -6.40
CA ARG A 70 -5.36 -17.10 -6.17
C ARG A 70 -4.38 -17.32 -7.33
N LEU A 71 -4.84 -17.22 -8.57
CA LEU A 71 -3.99 -17.40 -9.74
C LEU A 71 -2.99 -16.24 -9.91
N LYS A 72 -3.41 -15.01 -9.61
CA LYS A 72 -2.56 -13.81 -9.67
C LYS A 72 -1.44 -13.87 -8.63
N GLU A 73 -1.76 -14.28 -7.41
CA GLU A 73 -0.79 -14.41 -6.31
C GLU A 73 0.22 -15.56 -6.53
N MET A 74 0.03 -16.45 -7.53
CA MET A 74 1.05 -17.43 -7.90
C MET A 74 2.11 -16.88 -8.87
N ALA A 75 1.84 -15.73 -9.51
CA ALA A 75 2.74 -15.12 -10.47
C ALA A 75 3.66 -14.05 -9.85
N VAL A 76 3.44 -13.70 -8.58
CA VAL A 76 4.09 -12.61 -7.84
C VAL A 76 4.73 -13.17 -6.58
#